data_AF-A0A3D4PAP6-F1
#
_entry.id   AF-A0A3D4PAP6-F1
#
_cell.length_a   1.000
_cell.length_b   1.000
_cell.length_c   1.000
_cell.angle_alpha   90.00
_cell.angle_beta   90.00
_cell.angle_gamma   90.00
#
_symmetry.space_group_name_H-M   'P 1'
#
loop_
_entity.id
_entity.type
_entity.pdbx_description
1 polymer ?
#
loop_
_entity_poly.entity_id
_entity_poly.type
_entity_poly.pdbx_seq_one_letter_code
_entity_poly.pdbx_strand_id
1 'polypeptide(L)'
;MLEKRYPTQRYSLPVLLPDGIPSHDTFSRIFSRLAPVAFSECLIKWVDSLQNDLSGQGVHLDGKVLMRSFDKAAGKGAFNVVTAWAGDLHLYLGSYRSRKARMSRPRCRN
;
A
#
# COMPACT_ATOMS: atom_id res chain seq x y z
N MET A 1 5.45 23.00 17.44
CA MET A 1 6.47 22.47 16.51
C MET A 1 6.93 21.14 17.09
N LEU A 2 6.22 20.05 16.78
CA LEU A 2 6.52 18.71 17.32
C LEU A 2 7.15 17.87 16.21
N GLU A 3 8.46 17.71 16.34
CA GLU A 3 9.31 16.86 15.54
C GLU A 3 8.84 15.40 15.71
N LYS A 4 8.13 14.88 14.70
CA LYS A 4 7.80 13.46 14.64
C LYS A 4 9.09 12.69 14.33
N ARG A 5 9.86 12.40 15.37
CA ARG A 5 10.91 11.37 15.32
C ARG A 5 10.21 10.02 15.23
N TYR A 6 10.11 9.48 14.02
CA TYR A 6 9.78 8.07 13.84
C TYR A 6 10.91 7.24 14.48
N PRO A 7 10.62 6.21 15.29
CA PRO A 7 11.64 5.36 15.84
C PRO A 7 12.39 4.71 14.67
N THR A 8 13.70 4.95 14.59
CA THR A 8 14.59 4.17 13.74
C THR A 8 14.62 2.76 14.31
N GLN A 9 13.67 1.91 13.90
CA GLN A 9 13.78 0.47 14.10
C GLN A 9 15.11 0.05 13.46
N ARG A 10 16.10 -0.26 14.31
CA ARG A 10 17.32 -0.93 13.87
C ARG A 10 16.92 -2.33 13.45
N TYR A 11 16.55 -2.49 12.18
CA TYR A 11 16.46 -3.80 11.57
C TYR A 11 17.89 -4.37 11.56
N SER A 12 18.16 -5.35 12.41
CA SER A 12 19.32 -6.23 12.22
C SER A 12 19.04 -7.03 10.95
N LEU A 13 19.61 -6.59 9.83
CA LEU A 13 19.36 -7.19 8.52
C LEU A 13 19.95 -8.61 8.50
N PRO A 14 19.16 -9.64 8.16
CA PRO A 14 19.66 -11.02 8.03
C PRO A 14 20.52 -11.23 6.76
N VAL A 15 20.80 -10.15 6.01
CA VAL A 15 21.54 -10.17 4.74
C VAL A 15 22.66 -9.14 4.80
N LEU A 16 23.88 -9.59 4.52
CA LEU A 16 25.06 -8.74 4.35
C LEU A 16 24.91 -7.92 3.06
N LEU A 17 24.81 -6.61 3.21
CA LEU A 17 24.80 -5.63 2.11
C LEU A 17 26.14 -4.89 2.14
N PRO A 18 27.14 -5.32 1.35
CA PRO A 18 28.49 -4.72 1.40
C PRO A 18 28.48 -3.21 1.11
N ASP A 19 27.58 -2.76 0.22
CA ASP A 19 27.42 -1.35 -0.15
C ASP A 19 26.26 -0.63 0.58
N GLY A 20 25.66 -1.29 1.58
CA GLY A 20 24.53 -0.75 2.34
C GLY A 20 23.17 -0.81 1.64
N ILE A 21 22.18 -0.15 2.24
CA ILE A 21 20.79 -0.13 1.71
C ILE A 21 20.72 0.89 0.57
N PRO A 22 20.24 0.52 -0.63
CA PRO A 22 20.04 1.47 -1.71
C PRO A 22 19.08 2.61 -1.32
N SER A 23 19.35 3.82 -1.80
CA SER A 23 18.46 4.96 -1.59
C SER A 23 17.12 4.80 -2.33
N HIS A 24 16.12 5.56 -1.90
CA HIS A 24 14.83 5.67 -2.59
C HIS A 24 14.98 5.98 -4.09
N ASP A 25 15.93 6.85 -4.45
CA ASP A 25 16.18 7.24 -5.84
C ASP A 25 16.79 6.11 -6.67
N THR A 26 17.51 5.18 -6.03
CA THR A 26 18.04 3.99 -6.70
C THR A 26 16.92 3.04 -7.08
N PHE A 27 16.01 2.76 -6.15
CA PHE A 27 14.80 1.99 -6.46
C PHE A 27 13.94 2.68 -7.53
N SER A 28 13.72 3.99 -7.40
CA SER A 28 12.93 4.75 -8.38
C SER A 28 13.46 4.62 -9.81
N ARG A 29 14.79 4.68 -9.98
CA ARG A 29 15.45 4.52 -11.29
C ARG A 29 15.33 3.11 -11.88
N ILE A 30 15.23 2.09 -11.04
CA ILE A 30 15.04 0.70 -11.46
C ILE A 30 13.59 0.51 -11.87
N PHE A 31 12.64 0.88 -11.01
CA PHE A 31 11.21 0.74 -11.30
C PHE A 31 10.76 1.54 -12.52
N SER A 32 11.35 2.72 -12.76
CA SER A 32 11.04 3.52 -13.94
C SER A 32 11.47 2.87 -15.27
N ARG A 33 12.39 1.89 -15.23
CA ARG A 33 12.88 1.17 -16.41
C ARG A 33 12.14 -0.14 -16.67
N LEU A 34 11.38 -0.63 -15.69
CA LEU A 34 10.63 -1.88 -15.82
C LEU A 34 9.33 -1.66 -16.60
N ALA A 35 9.00 -2.60 -17.50
CA ALA A 35 7.69 -2.64 -18.12
C ALA A 35 6.63 -2.95 -17.05
N PRO A 36 5.69 -2.03 -16.77
CA PRO A 36 4.83 -2.13 -15.59
C PRO A 36 3.91 -3.36 -15.65
N VAL A 37 3.39 -3.69 -16.83
CA VAL A 37 2.50 -4.84 -17.04
C VAL A 37 3.26 -6.16 -16.80
N ALA A 38 4.40 -6.35 -17.47
CA ALA A 38 5.20 -7.56 -17.31
C ALA A 38 5.72 -7.74 -15.88
N PHE A 39 6.15 -6.65 -15.23
CA PHE A 39 6.54 -6.70 -13.82
C PHE A 39 5.38 -7.13 -12.92
N SER A 40 4.17 -6.59 -13.13
CA SER A 40 3.00 -6.97 -12.35
C SER A 40 2.64 -8.45 -12.49
N GLU A 41 2.70 -9.00 -13.71
CA GLU A 41 2.44 -10.42 -13.97
C GLU A 41 3.48 -11.32 -13.29
N CYS A 42 4.76 -10.98 -13.39
CA CYS A 42 5.84 -11.72 -12.72
C CYS A 42 5.69 -11.68 -11.20
N LEU A 43 5.31 -10.52 -10.64
CA LEU A 43 5.11 -10.36 -9.21
C LEU A 43 3.95 -11.23 -8.71
N ILE A 44 2.81 -11.24 -9.42
CA ILE A 44 1.65 -12.08 -9.08
C ILE A 44 2.05 -13.56 -9.11
N LYS A 45 2.71 -14.00 -10.19
CA LYS A 45 3.19 -15.40 -10.31
C LYS A 45 4.15 -15.78 -9.19
N TRP A 46 5.03 -14.88 -8.79
CA TRP A 46 5.93 -15.12 -7.67
C TRP A 46 5.16 -15.26 -6.35
N VAL A 47 4.20 -14.37 -6.07
CA VAL A 47 3.37 -14.48 -4.86
C VAL A 47 2.57 -15.78 -4.84
N ASP A 48 1.96 -16.17 -5.97
CA ASP A 48 1.22 -17.43 -6.10
C ASP A 48 2.14 -18.64 -5.86
N SER A 49 3.41 -18.57 -6.30
CA SER A 49 4.39 -19.64 -6.11
C SER A 49 4.78 -19.88 -4.65
N LEU A 50 4.56 -18.91 -3.76
CA LEU A 50 4.87 -19.06 -2.35
C LEU A 50 3.94 -20.07 -1.64
N GLN A 51 2.86 -20.51 -2.30
CA GLN A 51 1.87 -21.45 -1.73
C GLN A 51 1.42 -21.06 -0.32
N ASN A 52 1.34 -19.75 -0.05
CA ASN A 52 1.02 -19.26 1.27
C ASN A 52 -0.41 -19.65 1.61
N ASP A 53 -0.58 -20.49 2.64
CA ASP A 53 -1.89 -20.81 3.16
C ASP A 53 -2.42 -19.63 3.97
N LEU A 54 -3.42 -18.93 3.42
CA LEU A 54 -4.13 -17.86 4.12
C LEU A 54 -5.13 -18.39 5.15
N SER A 55 -5.34 -19.71 5.23
CA SER A 55 -6.23 -20.32 6.22
C SER A 55 -5.73 -20.04 7.64
N GLY A 56 -6.63 -19.54 8.49
CA GLY A 56 -6.30 -19.17 9.87
C GLY A 56 -5.50 -17.87 10.04
N GLN A 57 -5.13 -17.18 8.96
CA GLN A 57 -4.35 -15.95 9.04
C GLN A 57 -5.21 -14.69 9.13
N GLY A 58 -4.76 -13.71 9.92
CA GLY A 58 -5.41 -12.40 10.00
C GLY A 58 -5.17 -11.57 8.74
N VAL A 59 -6.24 -11.25 8.00
CA VAL A 59 -6.20 -10.26 6.91
C VAL A 59 -6.68 -8.90 7.43
N HIS A 60 -5.77 -7.94 7.44
CA HIS A 60 -5.99 -6.58 7.85
C HIS A 60 -6.50 -5.77 6.65
N LEU A 61 -7.67 -5.13 6.80
CA LEU A 61 -8.25 -4.24 5.79
C LEU A 61 -8.17 -2.80 6.28
N ASP A 62 -7.45 -1.94 5.57
CA ASP A 62 -7.37 -0.50 5.84
C ASP A 62 -8.00 0.32 4.71
N GLY A 63 -8.73 1.37 5.07
CA GLY A 63 -9.43 2.24 4.13
C GLY A 63 -8.83 3.63 4.10
N LYS A 64 -8.09 3.98 3.04
CA LYS A 64 -7.50 5.30 2.86
C LYS A 64 -8.31 6.14 1.87
N VAL A 65 -8.67 7.36 2.29
CA VAL A 65 -9.26 8.37 1.40
C VAL A 65 -8.20 9.40 1.05
N LEU A 66 -7.91 9.56 -0.24
CA LEU A 66 -6.97 10.60 -0.66
C LEU A 66 -7.62 11.97 -0.51
N MET A 67 -7.03 12.84 0.31
CA MET A 67 -7.48 14.22 0.42
C MET A 67 -7.31 14.94 -0.93
N ARG A 68 -8.31 15.74 -1.31
CA ARG A 68 -8.34 16.54 -2.56
C ARG A 68 -8.29 15.73 -3.87
N SER A 69 -8.56 14.42 -3.83
CA SER A 69 -8.63 13.56 -5.02
C SER A 69 -9.96 13.62 -5.79
N PHE A 70 -10.85 14.53 -5.41
CA PHE A 70 -12.11 14.75 -6.12
C PHE A 70 -11.87 15.64 -7.33
N ASP A 71 -12.60 15.39 -8.40
CA ASP A 71 -12.61 16.23 -9.60
C ASP A 71 -14.06 16.61 -9.89
N LYS A 72 -14.41 17.85 -9.56
CA LYS A 72 -15.76 18.38 -9.78
C LYS A 72 -16.07 18.54 -11.27
N ALA A 73 -15.08 18.87 -12.10
CA ALA A 73 -15.27 19.09 -13.53
C ALA A 73 -15.58 17.75 -14.24
N ALA A 74 -14.93 16.66 -13.81
CA ALA A 74 -15.20 15.32 -14.31
C ALA A 74 -16.30 14.56 -13.55
N GLY A 75 -17.00 15.20 -12.60
CA GLY A 75 -18.04 14.56 -11.78
C GLY A 75 -17.53 13.43 -10.86
N LYS A 76 -16.23 13.36 -10.59
CA LYS A 76 -15.61 12.30 -9.78
C LYS A 76 -15.54 12.73 -8.31
N GLY A 77 -16.20 11.96 -7.45
CA GLY A 77 -16.05 12.08 -5.99
C GLY A 77 -14.64 11.72 -5.50
N ALA A 78 -14.42 11.90 -4.19
CA ALA A 78 -13.13 11.57 -3.57
C ALA A 78 -12.73 10.11 -3.83
N PHE A 79 -11.43 9.90 -4.09
CA PHE A 79 -10.83 8.60 -4.33
C PHE A 79 -10.62 7.86 -3.00
N ASN A 80 -11.37 6.79 -2.80
CA ASN A 80 -11.26 5.91 -1.65
C ASN A 80 -10.64 4.58 -2.09
N VAL A 81 -9.59 4.15 -1.41
CA VAL A 81 -8.92 2.88 -1.63
C VAL A 81 -9.02 2.06 -0.35
N VAL A 82 -9.37 0.79 -0.49
CA VAL A 82 -9.25 -0.21 0.57
C VAL A 82 -8.06 -1.08 0.24
N THR A 83 -7.13 -1.25 1.17
CA THR A 83 -5.94 -2.09 1.05
C THR A 83 -6.06 -3.31 1.95
N ALA A 84 -5.61 -4.47 1.47
CA ALA A 84 -5.60 -5.72 2.21
C ALA A 84 -4.16 -6.19 2.46
N TRP A 85 -3.88 -6.55 3.72
CA TRP A 85 -2.56 -6.96 4.19
C TRP A 85 -2.67 -8.22 5.05
N ALA A 86 -1.93 -9.27 4.71
CA ALA A 86 -1.77 -10.44 5.58
C ALA A 86 -0.62 -10.17 6.55
N GLY A 87 -0.96 -9.89 7.81
CA GLY A 87 -0.02 -9.47 8.85
C GLY A 87 1.14 -10.44 9.03
N ASP A 88 0.79 -11.70 9.25
CA ASP A 88 1.73 -12.76 9.61
C ASP A 88 2.63 -13.19 8.44
N LEU A 89 2.15 -13.06 7.20
CA LEU A 89 2.93 -13.31 5.98
C LEU A 89 3.73 -12.11 5.51
N HIS A 90 3.58 -10.95 6.16
CA HIS A 90 4.13 -9.68 5.70
C HIS A 90 3.82 -9.40 4.21
N LEU A 91 2.61 -9.78 3.78
CA LEU A 91 2.23 -9.80 2.38
C LEU A 91 1.12 -8.78 2.08
N TYR A 92 1.36 -7.93 1.09
CA TYR A 92 0.34 -7.07 0.51
C TYR A 92 -0.51 -7.87 -0.47
N LEU A 93 -1.80 -8.04 -0.17
CA LEU A 93 -2.71 -8.84 -0.99
C LEU A 93 -3.32 -8.01 -2.13
N GLY A 94 -3.46 -6.71 -1.95
CA GLY A 94 -3.97 -5.83 -2.99
C GLY A 94 -4.69 -4.59 -2.48
N SER A 95 -5.15 -3.79 -3.44
CA SER A 95 -6.01 -2.64 -3.20
C SER A 95 -7.24 -2.66 -4.09
N TYR A 96 -8.37 -2.28 -3.52
CA TYR A 96 -9.61 -2.08 -4.24
C TYR A 96 -10.07 -0.63 -4.12
N ARG A 97 -10.39 -0.01 -5.26
CA ARG A 97 -11.00 1.32 -5.28
C ARG A 97 -12.47 1.20 -4.91
N SER A 98 -12.82 1.65 -3.71
CA SER A 98 -14.20 1.65 -3.24
C SER A 98 -14.95 2.90 -3.73
N ARG A 99 -16.13 2.68 -4.31
CA ARG A 99 -17.09 3.76 -4.57
C ARG A 99 -17.83 4.01 -3.25
N LYS A 100 -17.52 5.10 -2.56
CA LYS A 100 -18.41 5.54 -1.48
C LYS A 100 -19.69 6.11 -2.11
N ALA A 101 -20.82 5.45 -1.85
CA ALA A 101 -22.10 6.15 -1.82
C ALA A 101 -22.00 7.27 -0.77
N ARG A 102 -22.53 8.44 -1.08
CA ARG A 102 -22.54 9.59 -0.18
C ARG A 102 -23.33 9.23 1.09
N MET A 103 -22.67 8.73 2.13
CA MET A 103 -23.27 8.71 3.47
C MET A 103 -23.38 10.16 3.92
N SER A 104 -24.62 10.66 3.97
CA SER A 104 -24.95 11.90 4.66
C SER A 104 -24.54 11.74 6.11
N ARG A 105 -23.43 12.36 6.52
CA ARG A 105 -23.14 12.52 7.95
C ARG A 105 -24.35 13.23 8.56
N PRO A 106 -24.98 12.70 9.61
CA PRO A 106 -25.89 13.51 10.40
C PRO A 106 -25.09 14.71 10.87
N ARG A 107 -25.58 15.91 10.56
CA ARG A 107 -25.05 17.12 11.16
C ARG A 107 -25.30 16.96 12.66
N CYS A 108 -24.25 16.77 13.47
CA CYS A 108 -24.38 16.99 14.89
C CYS A 108 -24.83 18.44 15.04
N ARG A 109 -26.08 18.67 15.46
CA ARG A 109 -26.52 19.97 15.93
C ARG A 109 -25.75 20.22 17.23
N ASN A 110 -25.02 21.33 17.29
CA ASN A 110 -24.64 21.93 18.56
C ASN A 110 -25.89 22.31 19.35
#